data_AF-A0A182SWD3-F1
#
_entry.id   AF-A0A182SWD3-F1
#
_cell.length_a   1.000
_cell.length_b   1.000
_cell.length_c   1.000
_cell.angle_alpha   90.00
_cell.angle_beta   90.00
_cell.angle_gamma   90.00
#
_symmetry.space_group_name_H-M   'P 1'
#
loop_
_entity.id
_entity.type
_entity.pdbx_description
1 polymer ?
#
loop_
_entity_poly.entity_id
_entity_poly.type
_entity_poly.pdbx_seq_one_letter_code
_entity_poly.pdbx_strand_id
1 'polypeptide(L)'
;MDLLESKSSSRPSEDLSDDEACVLPADTMLILQQFLQEKESKERSEKAGAEPEGCFEENWQLSQFWYNEETKQRLALIVRKVQEKMTADTFRVALLSAPSAFKHVVNENKQ
;
A
#
# COMPACT_ATOMS: atom_id res chain seq x y z
N MET A 1 -30.74 12.17 59.40
CA MET A 1 -30.25 13.56 59.27
C MET A 1 -28.92 13.57 60.00
N ASP A 2 -27.76 13.71 59.38
CA ASP A 2 -27.38 14.36 58.12
C ASP A 2 -26.07 13.70 57.66
N LEU A 3 -25.94 13.26 56.41
CA LEU A 3 -25.65 14.02 55.18
C LEU A 3 -24.17 13.81 54.79
N LEU A 4 -24.01 13.28 53.59
CA LEU A 4 -22.82 13.05 52.79
C LEU A 4 -21.71 14.09 52.97
N GLU A 5 -20.45 13.65 53.10
CA GLU A 5 -19.31 14.39 52.56
C GLU A 5 -18.34 13.48 51.82
N SER A 6 -18.17 13.82 50.55
CA SER A 6 -17.42 13.17 49.51
C SER A 6 -16.07 13.85 49.36
N LYS A 7 -14.94 13.13 49.39
CA LYS A 7 -13.65 13.52 48.79
C LYS A 7 -12.60 12.44 49.07
N SER A 8 -11.74 12.01 48.16
CA SER A 8 -11.51 12.33 46.76
C SER A 8 -10.69 11.17 46.19
N SER A 9 -11.14 10.60 45.08
CA SER A 9 -10.31 9.73 44.25
C SER A 9 -9.16 10.59 43.69
N SER A 10 -7.96 10.40 44.24
CA SER A 10 -6.74 11.00 43.73
C SER A 10 -6.42 10.36 42.37
N ARG A 11 -7.01 10.91 41.30
CA ARG A 11 -6.48 10.71 39.94
C ARG A 11 -5.15 11.47 39.89
N PRO A 12 -4.04 10.85 39.45
CA PRO A 12 -2.84 11.62 39.13
C PRO A 12 -3.22 12.64 38.07
N SER A 13 -3.03 13.92 38.39
CA SER A 13 -3.13 15.01 37.43
C SER A 13 -1.96 14.88 36.46
N GLU A 14 -2.24 14.31 35.29
CA GLU A 14 -1.38 14.40 34.11
C GLU A 14 -1.49 15.82 33.54
N ASP A 15 -0.90 16.79 34.24
CA ASP A 15 -0.51 18.08 33.64
C ASP A 15 0.79 17.83 32.86
N LEU A 16 0.66 17.20 31.70
CA LEU A 16 1.73 17.20 30.70
C LEU A 16 1.78 18.62 30.13
N SER A 17 2.65 19.44 30.69
CA SER A 17 3.12 20.68 30.05
C SER A 17 3.41 20.39 28.58
N ASP A 18 2.79 21.14 27.66
CA ASP A 18 2.99 21.02 26.19
C ASP A 18 4.48 21.21 25.78
N ASP A 19 5.31 21.67 26.72
CA ASP A 19 6.76 21.82 26.58
C ASP A 19 7.59 20.56 26.94
N GLU A 20 7.00 19.50 27.54
CA GLU A 20 7.71 18.20 27.62
C GLU A 20 7.61 17.50 26.27
N ALA A 21 8.73 17.50 25.54
CA ALA A 21 8.85 16.76 24.29
C ALA A 21 8.53 15.28 24.55
N CYS A 22 7.48 14.76 23.91
CA CYS A 22 7.19 13.33 23.85
C CYS A 22 8.36 12.62 23.15
N VAL A 23 9.29 12.10 23.95
CA VAL A 23 10.47 11.38 23.45
C VAL A 23 10.18 9.89 23.39
N LEU A 24 10.59 9.28 22.29
CA LEU A 24 10.51 7.84 22.14
C LEU A 24 11.45 7.17 23.17
N PRO A 25 10.99 6.16 23.95
CA PRO A 25 11.87 5.43 24.85
C PRO A 25 13.11 4.90 24.12
N ALA A 26 14.27 4.96 24.76
CA ALA A 26 15.55 4.59 24.14
C ALA A 26 15.53 3.18 23.54
N ASP A 27 14.89 2.23 24.22
CA ASP A 27 14.75 0.85 23.75
C ASP A 27 13.94 0.78 22.45
N THR A 28 12.83 1.50 22.37
CA THR A 28 11.99 1.57 21.16
C THR A 28 12.71 2.29 20.02
N MET A 29 13.50 3.33 20.32
CA MET A 29 14.34 4.02 19.34
C MET A 29 15.39 3.09 18.75
N LEU A 30 16.02 2.26 19.58
CA LEU A 30 17.01 1.29 19.13
C LEU A 30 16.39 0.23 18.21
N ILE A 31 15.21 -0.29 18.58
CA ILE A 31 14.44 -1.23 17.75
C ILE A 31 14.10 -0.59 16.39
N LEU A 32 13.66 0.67 16.39
CA LEU A 32 13.37 1.40 15.16
C LEU A 32 14.61 1.58 14.28
N GLN A 33 15.76 1.93 14.88
CA GLN A 33 17.01 2.10 14.15
C GLN A 33 17.46 0.79 13.49
N GLN A 34 17.36 -0.34 14.20
CA GLN A 34 17.67 -1.67 13.65
C GLN A 34 16.76 -2.00 12.46
N PHE A 35 15.45 -1.80 12.61
CA PHE A 35 14.49 -2.01 11.52
C PHE A 35 14.80 -1.16 10.28
N LEU A 36 15.15 0.12 10.46
CA LEU A 36 15.49 1.01 9.35
C LEU A 36 16.78 0.58 8.65
N GLN A 37 17.80 0.14 9.39
CA GLN A 37 19.06 -0.37 8.82
C GLN A 37 18.83 -1.65 8.00
N GLU A 38 18.04 -2.59 8.52
CA GLU A 38 17.67 -3.81 7.80
C GLU A 38 16.92 -3.50 6.51
N LYS A 39 15.97 -2.56 6.56
CA LYS A 39 15.21 -2.12 5.38
C LYS A 39 16.12 -1.48 4.33
N GLU A 40 17.04 -0.60 4.73
CA GLU A 40 17.97 0.05 3.79
C GLU A 40 18.90 -0.97 3.12
N SER A 41 19.42 -1.93 3.88
CA SER A 41 20.27 -3.01 3.36
C SER A 41 19.52 -3.88 2.34
N LYS A 42 18.26 -4.21 2.63
CA LYS A 42 17.39 -4.98 1.74
C LYS A 42 17.09 -4.21 0.45
N GLU A 43 16.67 -2.95 0.54
CA GLU A 43 16.41 -2.11 -0.63
C GLU A 43 17.66 -1.93 -1.51
N ARG A 44 18.84 -1.82 -0.91
CA ARG A 44 20.11 -1.71 -1.64
C ARG A 44 20.43 -2.99 -2.41
N SER A 45 20.10 -4.15 -1.84
CA SER A 45 20.26 -5.45 -2.48
C SER A 45 19.27 -5.67 -3.62
N GLU A 46 18.01 -5.28 -3.42
CA GLU A 46 16.95 -5.32 -4.44
C GLU A 46 17.24 -4.38 -5.61
N LYS A 47 17.71 -3.15 -5.36
CA LYS A 47 18.12 -2.22 -6.42
C LYS A 47 19.36 -2.68 -7.20
N ALA A 48 20.21 -3.51 -6.60
CA ALA A 48 21.39 -4.08 -7.26
C ALA A 48 21.06 -5.29 -8.15
N GLY A 49 19.94 -5.97 -7.90
CA GLY A 49 19.34 -6.94 -8.81
C GLY A 49 18.42 -6.20 -9.78
N ALA A 50 18.91 -5.86 -10.97
CA ALA A 50 18.07 -5.25 -11.99
C ALA A 50 16.81 -6.11 -12.22
N GLU A 51 15.64 -5.57 -11.84
CA GLU A 51 14.35 -6.19 -12.10
C GLU A 51 14.27 -6.49 -13.61
N PRO A 52 13.99 -7.75 -14.01
CA PRO A 52 13.88 -8.08 -15.42
C PRO A 52 12.82 -7.20 -16.07
N GLU A 53 13.17 -6.63 -17.22
CA GLU A 53 12.35 -5.67 -17.95
C GLU A 53 10.94 -6.24 -18.18
N GLY A 54 9.95 -5.71 -17.47
CA GLY A 54 8.58 -6.21 -17.52
C GLY A 54 8.17 -7.18 -16.41
N CYS A 55 8.91 -7.32 -15.32
CA CYS A 55 8.37 -7.72 -14.02
C CYS A 55 8.05 -6.43 -13.25
N PHE A 56 6.77 -6.20 -12.96
CA PHE A 56 6.42 -5.25 -11.92
C PHE A 56 6.27 -6.15 -10.71
N GLU A 57 6.86 -5.81 -9.56
CA GLU A 57 6.63 -6.47 -8.27
C GLU A 57 5.73 -5.61 -7.37
N GLU A 58 4.90 -6.23 -6.53
CA GLU A 58 3.98 -5.50 -5.66
C GLU A 58 4.77 -4.72 -4.62
N ASN A 59 4.75 -3.39 -4.72
CA ASN A 59 5.34 -2.53 -3.70
C ASN A 59 4.27 -2.00 -2.75
N TRP A 60 4.18 -2.65 -1.59
CA TRP A 60 3.26 -2.28 -0.50
C TRP A 60 3.54 -0.88 0.08
N GLN A 61 4.77 -0.37 0.00
CA GLN A 61 5.10 1.00 0.43
C GLN A 61 4.53 2.06 -0.54
N LEU A 62 4.32 1.68 -1.80
CA LEU A 62 3.72 2.54 -2.83
C LEU A 62 2.22 2.29 -2.98
N SER A 63 1.62 1.50 -2.09
CA SER A 63 0.22 1.07 -2.16
C SER A 63 -0.13 0.46 -3.52
N GLN A 64 0.81 -0.30 -4.10
CA GLN A 64 0.57 -1.02 -5.34
C GLN A 64 -0.13 -2.34 -5.01
N PHE A 65 -1.45 -2.36 -5.14
CA PHE A 65 -2.26 -3.57 -5.04
C PHE A 65 -2.57 -4.07 -6.44
N TRP A 66 -2.28 -5.33 -6.74
CA TRP A 66 -2.68 -5.90 -8.01
C TRP A 66 -4.02 -6.62 -7.94
N TYR A 67 -4.66 -6.70 -9.09
CA TYR A 67 -5.83 -7.54 -9.25
C TYR A 67 -5.45 -9.02 -9.11
N ASN A 68 -6.36 -9.80 -8.53
CA ASN A 68 -6.25 -11.25 -8.58
C ASN A 68 -6.44 -11.76 -10.02
N GLU A 69 -6.05 -13.01 -10.26
CA GLU A 69 -6.04 -13.57 -11.61
C GLU A 69 -7.43 -13.59 -12.26
N GLU A 70 -8.45 -13.96 -11.48
CA GLU A 70 -9.84 -13.95 -11.93
C GLU A 70 -10.29 -12.56 -12.44
N THR A 71 -9.93 -11.49 -11.72
CA THR A 71 -10.30 -10.14 -12.12
C THR A 71 -9.57 -9.72 -13.39
N LYS A 72 -8.29 -10.06 -13.53
CA LYS A 72 -7.52 -9.76 -14.76
C LYS A 72 -8.15 -10.43 -15.99
N GLN A 73 -8.49 -11.73 -15.88
CA GLN A 73 -9.13 -12.49 -16.95
C GLN A 73 -10.50 -11.91 -17.33
N ARG A 74 -11.31 -11.54 -16.33
CA ARG A 74 -12.62 -10.90 -16.58
C ARG A 74 -12.46 -9.57 -17.32
N LEU A 75 -11.48 -8.74 -16.93
CA LEU A 75 -11.21 -7.47 -17.62
C LEU A 75 -10.81 -7.71 -19.09
N ALA A 76 -9.91 -8.67 -19.34
CA ALA A 76 -9.50 -9.01 -20.69
C ALA A 76 -10.67 -9.51 -21.56
N LEU A 77 -11.53 -10.37 -21.01
CA LEU A 77 -12.74 -10.85 -21.69
C LEU A 77 -13.72 -9.72 -22.02
N ILE A 78 -13.90 -8.76 -21.10
CA ILE A 78 -14.78 -7.61 -21.32
C ILE A 78 -14.24 -6.77 -22.48
N VAL A 79 -12.94 -6.47 -22.48
CA VAL A 79 -12.29 -5.69 -23.55
C VAL A 79 -12.50 -6.38 -24.90
N ARG A 80 -12.27 -7.69 -24.98
CA ARG A 80 -12.52 -8.50 -26.19
C ARG A 80 -13.95 -8.40 -26.69
N LYS A 81 -14.92 -8.61 -25.80
CA LYS A 81 -16.35 -8.57 -26.15
C LYS A 81 -16.80 -7.19 -26.63
N VAL A 82 -16.22 -6.13 -26.10
CA VAL A 82 -16.49 -4.76 -26.56
C VAL A 82 -15.86 -4.53 -27.92
N GLN A 83 -14.64 -5.01 -28.15
CA GLN A 83 -13.96 -4.94 -29.44
C GLN A 83 -14.75 -5.67 -30.54
N GLU A 84 -15.20 -6.90 -30.29
CA GLU A 84 -15.98 -7.71 -31.25
C GLU A 84 -17.32 -7.06 -31.64
N LYS A 85 -17.90 -6.22 -30.76
CA LYS A 85 -19.16 -5.52 -31.01
C LYS A 85 -18.97 -4.16 -31.69
N MET A 86 -17.76 -3.62 -31.70
CA MET A 86 -17.45 -2.35 -32.34
C MET A 86 -17.22 -2.59 -33.83
N THR A 87 -17.95 -1.84 -34.67
CA THR A 87 -17.76 -1.81 -36.13
C THR A 87 -16.73 -0.77 -36.58
N ALA A 88 -16.11 -0.06 -35.63
CA ALA A 88 -15.12 0.96 -35.91
C ALA A 88 -13.77 0.33 -36.27
N ASP A 89 -13.07 0.91 -37.25
CA ASP A 89 -11.73 0.48 -37.69
C ASP A 89 -10.67 0.54 -36.57
N THR A 90 -10.90 1.35 -35.55
CA THR A 90 -9.97 1.49 -34.41
C THR A 90 -10.70 1.42 -33.08
N PHE A 91 -10.23 0.51 -32.22
CA PHE A 91 -10.66 0.36 -30.83
C PHE A 91 -9.46 0.59 -29.91
N ARG A 92 -9.62 1.45 -28.90
CA ARG A 92 -8.57 1.77 -27.93
C ARG A 92 -9.14 1.77 -26.52
N VAL A 93 -8.39 1.20 -25.59
CA VAL A 93 -8.70 1.16 -24.16
C VAL A 93 -7.53 1.77 -23.40
N ALA A 94 -7.81 2.74 -22.53
CA ALA A 94 -6.82 3.32 -21.64
C ALA A 94 -6.90 2.64 -20.27
N LEU A 95 -5.79 2.09 -19.80
CA LEU A 95 -5.65 1.53 -18.46
C LEU A 95 -4.81 2.50 -17.61
N LEU A 96 -5.45 3.15 -16.64
CA LEU A 96 -4.80 4.12 -15.76
C LEU A 96 -4.47 3.45 -14.43
N SER A 97 -3.22 3.60 -13.98
CA SER A 97 -2.73 3.05 -12.71
C SER A 97 -2.99 1.55 -12.51
N ALA A 98 -3.11 0.79 -13.62
CA ALA A 98 -3.44 -0.63 -13.61
C ALA A 98 -2.35 -1.47 -14.31
N PRO A 99 -1.09 -1.44 -13.81
CA PRO A 99 0.06 -2.06 -14.49
C PRO A 99 -0.10 -3.59 -14.64
N SER A 100 -0.65 -4.26 -13.63
CA SER A 100 -0.86 -5.71 -13.65
C SER A 100 -1.97 -6.14 -14.60
N ALA A 101 -3.07 -5.39 -14.66
CA ALA A 101 -4.15 -5.63 -15.63
C ALA A 101 -3.69 -5.33 -17.06
N PHE A 102 -2.88 -4.29 -17.27
CA PHE A 102 -2.39 -3.90 -18.59
C PHE A 102 -1.68 -5.05 -19.30
N LYS A 103 -0.71 -5.68 -18.64
CA LYS A 103 0.02 -6.83 -19.24
C LYS A 103 -0.93 -7.94 -19.65
N HIS A 104 -1.89 -8.27 -18.79
CA HIS A 104 -2.82 -9.36 -19.02
C HIS A 104 -3.79 -9.06 -20.16
N VAL A 105 -4.44 -7.89 -20.12
CA VAL A 105 -5.37 -7.43 -21.17
C VAL A 105 -4.67 -7.32 -22.52
N VAL A 106 -3.45 -6.77 -22.57
CA VAL A 106 -2.68 -6.68 -23.81
C VAL A 106 -2.30 -8.06 -24.33
N ASN A 107 -1.87 -8.98 -23.48
CA ASN A 107 -1.46 -10.31 -23.93
C ASN A 107 -2.62 -11.16 -24.45
N GLU A 108 -3.79 -11.10 -23.82
CA GLU A 108 -4.96 -11.86 -24.25
C GLU A 108 -5.68 -11.27 -25.47
N ASN A 109 -5.48 -9.98 -25.76
CA ASN A 109 -6.12 -9.27 -26.88
C ASN A 109 -5.13 -8.90 -28.00
N LYS A 110 -3.90 -9.44 -27.99
CA LYS A 110 -3.00 -9.39 -29.14
C LYS A 110 -3.62 -10.24 -30.26
N GLN A 111 -4.01 -9.58 -31.36
CA GLN A 111 -4.35 -10.26 -32.62
C GLN A 111 -3.09 -10.73 -33.33
#